data_AF-A0A6S7KAN0-F1
#
_entry.id   AF-A0A6S7KAN0-F1
#
_cell.length_a   1.000
_cell.length_b   1.000
_cell.length_c   1.000
_cell.angle_alpha   90.00
_cell.angle_beta   90.00
_cell.angle_gamma   90.00
#
_symmetry.space_group_name_H-M   'P 1'
#
loop_
_entity.id
_entity.type
_entity.pdbx_description
1 polymer ?
#
loop_
_entity_poly.entity_id
_entity_poly.type
_entity_poly.pdbx_seq_one_letter_code
_entity_poly.pdbx_strand_id
1 'polypeptide(L)' 'DRCSKGGGIVAHVRNDLAVVRRTDLETADVEGLWLEISLPKSHGFLVGVFYTPPDSSDYHDCEFMPKFDAMLDLAIEH' A
#
# COMPACT_ATOMS: atom_id res chain seq x y z
N ASP A 1 -12.23 -16.82 15.73
CA ASP A 1 -12.75 -17.57 14.58
C ASP A 1 -12.65 -16.69 13.35
N ARG A 2 -11.70 -16.95 12.45
CA ARG A 2 -11.53 -16.20 11.19
C ARG A 2 -12.06 -17.07 10.05
N CYS A 3 -13.38 -17.23 10.02
CA CYS A 3 -14.07 -18.03 9.00
C CYS A 3 -14.94 -17.13 8.08
N SER A 4 -14.47 -15.92 7.78
CA SER A 4 -14.96 -15.14 6.63
C SER A 4 -13.94 -15.27 5.50
N LYS A 5 -14.41 -15.27 4.24
CA LYS A 5 -13.53 -15.25 3.06
C LYS A 5 -12.76 -13.92 3.05
N GLY A 6 -11.62 -13.87 3.75
CA GLY A 6 -10.76 -12.70 3.78
C GLY A 6 -10.21 -12.40 2.39
N GLY A 7 -10.25 -11.13 1.99
CA GLY A 7 -9.50 -10.63 0.86
C GLY A 7 -7.99 -10.69 1.13
N GLY A 8 -7.22 -10.16 0.20
CA GLY A 8 -5.78 -10.03 0.37
C GLY A 8 -5.12 -9.44 -0.86
N ILE A 9 -4.08 -8.65 -0.64
CA ILE A 9 -3.24 -8.08 -1.69
C ILE A 9 -1.98 -8.94 -1.82
N VAL A 10 -1.64 -9.32 -3.05
CA VAL A 10 -0.38 -10.00 -3.37
C VAL A 10 0.30 -9.25 -4.50
N ALA A 11 1.59 -9.00 -4.33
CA ALA A 11 2.45 -8.52 -5.40
C ALA A 11 3.42 -9.61 -5.84
N HIS A 12 3.55 -9.77 -7.15
CA HIS A 12 4.58 -10.59 -7.76
C HIS A 12 5.61 -9.69 -8.44
N VAL A 13 6.87 -9.83 -8.04
CA VAL A 13 7.99 -9.01 -8.50
C VAL A 13 8.96 -9.90 -9.26
N ARG A 14 9.49 -9.40 -10.39
CA ARG A 14 10.55 -10.11 -11.11
C ARG A 14 11.83 -10.13 -10.28
N ASN A 15 12.53 -11.26 -10.27
CA ASN A 15 13.75 -11.45 -9.47
C ASN A 15 14.90 -10.48 -9.82
N ASP A 16 14.86 -9.84 -10.99
CA ASP A 16 15.87 -8.86 -11.42
C ASP A 16 15.54 -7.42 -11.00
N LEU A 17 14.42 -7.19 -10.30
CA LEU A 17 14.07 -5.90 -9.71
C LEU A 17 14.47 -5.86 -8.24
N ALA A 18 15.14 -4.78 -7.85
CA ALA A 18 15.36 -4.47 -6.45
C ALA A 18 14.09 -3.83 -5.88
N VAL A 19 13.43 -4.52 -4.96
CA VAL A 19 12.16 -4.08 -4.36
C VAL A 19 12.21 -4.25 -2.86
N VAL A 20 11.73 -3.24 -2.14
CA VAL A 20 11.56 -3.23 -0.69
C VAL A 20 10.09 -3.02 -0.36
N ARG A 21 9.55 -3.82 0.56
CA ARG A 21 8.22 -3.56 1.12
C ARG A 21 8.32 -2.48 2.19
N ARG A 22 7.57 -1.39 2.02
CA ARG A 22 7.52 -0.24 2.93
C ARG A 22 6.41 -0.44 3.96
N THR A 23 6.64 -1.36 4.91
CA THR A 23 5.67 -1.67 5.98
C THR A 23 5.45 -0.49 6.94
N ASP A 24 6.35 0.48 6.96
CA ASP A 24 6.22 1.75 7.67
C ASP A 24 5.06 2.61 7.13
N LEU A 25 4.70 2.45 5.86
CA LEU A 25 3.59 3.15 5.21
C LEU A 25 2.25 2.38 5.32
N GLU A 26 2.25 1.19 5.91
CA GLU A 26 1.06 0.35 6.06
C GLU A 26 0.37 0.60 7.40
N THR A 27 -0.96 0.72 7.38
CA THR A 27 -1.77 0.91 8.59
C THR A 27 -2.74 -0.25 8.78
N ALA A 28 -3.11 -0.53 10.03
CA ALA A 28 -3.94 -1.71 10.36
C ALA A 28 -5.39 -1.61 9.86
N ASP A 29 -5.84 -0.39 9.57
CA ASP A 29 -7.19 -0.02 9.17
C ASP A 29 -7.35 0.16 7.65
N VAL A 30 -6.25 0.17 6.90
CA VAL A 30 -6.25 0.22 5.44
C VAL A 30 -5.61 -1.07 4.92
N GLU A 31 -6.36 -1.86 4.17
CA GLU A 31 -5.80 -3.04 3.50
C GLU A 31 -4.97 -2.57 2.30
N GLY A 32 -3.69 -2.30 2.57
CA GLY A 32 -2.75 -1.73 1.60
C GLY A 32 -1.40 -2.45 1.59
N LEU A 33 -0.73 -2.40 0.44
CA LEU A 33 0.65 -2.86 0.25
C LEU A 33 1.46 -1.74 -0.40
N TRP A 34 2.58 -1.40 0.21
CA TRP A 34 3.53 -0.43 -0.34
C TRP A 34 4.84 -1.10 -0.74
N LEU A 35 5.28 -0.83 -1.97
CA LEU A 35 6.53 -1.33 -2.53
C LEU A 35 7.36 -0.17 -3.07
N GLU A 36 8.60 -0.10 -2.66
CA GLU A 36 9.60 0.79 -3.24
C GLU A 36 10.43 0.00 -4.26
N ILE A 37 10.43 0.45 -5.51
CA ILE A 37 11.14 -0.20 -6.61
C ILE A 37 12.34 0.66 -7.00
N SER A 38 13.54 0.12 -6.82
CA SER A 38 14.78 0.77 -7.24
C SER A 38 15.16 0.35 -8.65
N LEU A 39 15.43 1.34 -9.52
CA LEU A 39 15.85 1.09 -10.89
C LEU A 39 17.35 1.32 -11.05
N PRO A 40 18.10 0.40 -11.68
CA PRO A 40 19.50 0.66 -11.99
C PRO A 40 19.57 1.81 -12.99
N LYS A 41 20.13 2.95 -12.56
CA LYS A 41 20.36 4.19 -13.33
C LYS A 41 19.17 5.14 -13.49
N SER A 42 18.09 4.96 -12.71
CA SER A 42 16.98 5.91 -12.65
C SER A 42 16.57 6.14 -11.21
N HIS A 43 15.82 7.20 -10.95
CA HIS A 43 15.10 7.36 -9.70
C HIS A 43 14.17 6.16 -9.50
N GLY A 44 14.17 5.62 -8.28
CA GLY A 44 13.19 4.64 -7.85
C GLY A 44 11.79 5.27 -7.78
N PHE A 45 10.78 4.42 -7.65
CA PHE A 45 9.41 4.87 -7.48
C PHE A 45 8.67 4.00 -6.48
N LEU A 46 7.66 4.60 -5.87
CA LEU A 46 6.80 3.97 -4.88
C LEU A 46 5.51 3.47 -5.56
N VAL A 47 5.08 2.27 -5.21
CA VAL A 47 3.84 1.64 -5.68
C VAL A 47 2.97 1.32 -4.47
N GLY A 48 1.78 1.92 -4.42
CA GLY A 48 0.75 1.61 -3.43
C GLY A 48 -0.39 0.85 -4.08
N VAL A 49 -0.81 -0.27 -3.46
CA VAL A 49 -1.99 -1.04 -3.86
C VAL A 49 -2.93 -1.11 -2.67
N PHE A 50 -4.19 -0.78 -2.87
CA PHE A 50 -5.21 -0.72 -1.82
C PHE A 50 -6.42 -1.54 -2.21
N TYR A 51 -6.96 -2.29 -1.26
CA TYR A 51 -8.20 -3.04 -1.42
C TYR A 51 -9.29 -2.38 -0.60
N THR A 52 -10.40 -2.05 -1.26
CA THR A 52 -11.57 -1.49 -0.62
C THR A 52 -12.77 -2.42 -0.84
N PRO A 53 -13.37 -2.98 0.22
CA PRO A 53 -14.50 -3.88 0.09
C PRO A 53 -15.72 -3.18 -0.57
N PRO A 54 -16.49 -3.88 -1.43
CA PRO A 54 -17.60 -3.27 -2.16
C PRO A 54 -18.74 -2.75 -1.27
N ASP A 55 -18.92 -3.29 -0.07
CA ASP A 55 -19.99 -2.89 0.86
C ASP A 55 -19.60 -1.75 1.80
N SER A 56 -18.41 -1.16 1.63
CA SER A 56 -17.86 -0.16 2.55
C SER A 56 -18.26 1.29 2.20
N SER A 57 -19.46 1.52 1.64
CA SER A 57 -19.89 2.80 1.04
C SER A 57 -19.69 4.06 1.91
N ASP A 58 -19.67 3.94 3.23
CA ASP A 58 -19.41 5.06 4.16
C ASP A 58 -17.92 5.33 4.45
N TYR A 59 -17.04 4.38 4.15
CA TYR A 59 -15.59 4.48 4.38
C TYR A 59 -14.82 5.18 3.24
N HIS A 60 -15.45 5.41 2.08
CA HIS A 60 -14.71 5.65 0.84
C HIS A 60 -14.05 7.02 0.71
N ASP A 61 -14.52 8.08 1.38
CA ASP A 61 -14.02 9.43 1.05
C ASP A 61 -13.44 10.21 2.23
N CYS A 62 -14.05 10.18 3.42
CA CYS A 62 -13.68 11.10 4.51
C CYS A 62 -12.39 10.69 5.23
N GLU A 63 -12.13 9.40 5.37
CA GLU A 63 -11.01 8.89 6.19
C GLU A 63 -9.84 8.36 5.36
N PHE A 64 -10.08 7.84 4.15
CA PHE A 64 -9.01 7.27 3.34
C PHE A 64 -8.04 8.34 2.86
N MET A 65 -8.53 9.43 2.27
CA MET A 65 -7.66 10.46 1.68
C MET A 65 -6.72 11.10 2.72
N PRO A 66 -7.18 11.51 3.93
CA PRO A 66 -6.26 12.03 4.95
C PRO A 66 -5.22 11.01 5.41
N LYS A 67 -5.58 9.73 5.49
CA LYS A 67 -4.62 8.66 5.83
C LYS A 67 -3.62 8.44 4.70
N PHE A 68 -4.08 8.45 3.46
CA PHE A 68 -3.25 8.33 2.28
C PHE A 68 -2.24 9.48 2.18
N ASP A 69 -2.67 10.72 2.42
CA ASP A 69 -1.78 11.88 2.46
C ASP A 69 -0.72 11.72 3.55
N ALA A 70 -1.11 11.29 4.77
CA ALA A 70 -0.15 11.02 5.85
C ALA A 70 0.87 9.92 5.49
N MET A 71 0.44 8.88 4.76
CA MET A 71 1.36 7.85 4.23
C MET A 71 2.34 8.46 3.21
N LEU A 72 1.88 9.36 2.34
CA LEU A 72 2.74 10.02 1.37
C LEU A 72 3.72 11.00 2.02
N ASP A 73 3.29 11.76 3.03
CA ASP A 73 4.16 12.66 3.79
C ASP A 73 5.30 11.86 4.44
N LEU A 74 4.98 10.74 5.09
CA LEU A 74 5.98 9.84 5.67
C LEU A 74 6.92 9.24 4.61
N ALA A 75 6.43 9.01 3.40
CA ALA A 75 7.25 8.50 2.30
C ALA A 75 8.25 9.53 1.76
N ILE A 76 8.01 10.83 1.96
CA ILE A 76 8.89 11.92 1.51
C ILE A 76 9.96 12.25 2.57
N GLU A 77 9.65 12.04 3.85
CA GLU A 77 10.56 12.31 4.97
C GLU A 77 11.74 11.31 5.08
N HIS A 78 11.65 10.17 4.41
CA HIS A 78 12.62 9.07 4.43
C HIS A 78 13.24 8.80 3.06
#